data_AF-A0A7T4MUU6-F1
#
_entry.id   AF-A0A7T4MUU6-F1
#
_cell.length_a   1.000
_cell.length_b   1.000
_cell.length_c   1.000
_cell.angle_alpha   90.00
_cell.angle_beta   90.00
_cell.angle_gamma   90.00
#
_symmetry.space_group_name_H-M   'P 1'
#
loop_
_entity.id
_entity.type
_entity.pdbx_description
1 polymer ?
#
loop_
_entity_poly.entity_id
_entity_poly.type
_entity_poly.pdbx_seq_one_letter_code
_entity_poly.pdbx_strand_id
1 'polypeptide(L)'
;MSHRTFADVEALFTTLGASPTPAVVWYGPGGERTELSGRVLENWVAKTANLLVEELDAAPGSTIALRAPAHWRSLAMGLAAVRTGLVQLPRTDGAREAEAVPAQVWVGFEAEGAQARTAQTRLLLARGALAASYDGASPLDADAVDYAAAVRSFADSYDPFDPLDPELPLEPGEAGLSLGAWLDRAQEAGQGGVVLGAVADREADPGLLADWAGLLADGGTLVLLHPRLGQQQRERALAQEGADHSGR
;
A
#
# COMPACT_ATOMS: atom_id res chain seq x y z
N MET A 1 -20.51 -3.15 -22.41
CA MET A 1 -19.43 -3.44 -21.44
C MET A 1 -18.20 -2.76 -22.00
N SER A 2 -17.69 -1.71 -21.32
CA SER A 2 -16.43 -1.09 -21.74
C SER A 2 -15.31 -2.10 -21.49
N HIS A 3 -14.45 -2.34 -22.47
CA HIS A 3 -13.25 -3.15 -22.24
C HIS A 3 -12.30 -2.33 -21.38
N ARG A 4 -11.97 -2.83 -20.18
CA ARG A 4 -10.97 -2.22 -19.31
C ARG A 4 -9.59 -2.40 -19.94
N THR A 5 -8.75 -1.40 -19.77
CA THR A 5 -7.38 -1.44 -20.24
C THR A 5 -6.43 -1.06 -19.11
N PHE A 6 -5.18 -1.49 -19.22
CA PHE A 6 -4.14 -1.05 -18.29
C PHE A 6 -3.95 0.48 -18.31
N ALA A 7 -4.24 1.15 -19.44
CA ALA A 7 -4.21 2.61 -19.52
C ALA A 7 -5.23 3.27 -18.58
N ASP A 8 -6.36 2.62 -18.28
CA ASP A 8 -7.34 3.13 -17.32
C ASP A 8 -6.80 3.07 -15.87
N VAL A 9 -5.99 2.05 -15.55
CA VAL A 9 -5.29 1.95 -14.26
C VAL A 9 -4.24 3.06 -14.15
N GLU A 10 -3.45 3.30 -15.19
CA GLU A 10 -2.45 4.38 -15.20
C GLU A 10 -3.10 5.78 -15.15
N ALA A 11 -4.27 5.95 -15.77
CA ALA A 11 -5.07 7.17 -15.65
C ALA A 11 -5.53 7.42 -14.20
N LEU A 12 -5.89 6.37 -13.46
CA LEU A 12 -6.21 6.47 -12.03
C LEU A 12 -5.01 6.98 -11.22
N PHE A 13 -3.82 6.42 -11.42
CA PHE A 13 -2.59 6.89 -10.74
C PHE A 13 -2.23 8.33 -11.12
N THR A 14 -2.40 8.69 -12.39
CA THR A 14 -2.21 10.07 -12.87
C THR A 14 -3.15 11.03 -12.15
N THR A 15 -4.42 10.64 -11.98
CA THR A 15 -5.44 11.44 -11.31
C THR A 15 -5.17 11.57 -9.81
N LEU A 16 -4.80 10.46 -9.16
CA LEU A 16 -4.33 10.44 -7.77
C LEU A 16 -3.14 11.39 -7.56
N GLY A 17 -2.18 11.40 -8.49
CA GLY A 17 -1.03 12.30 -8.47
C GLY A 17 -1.39 13.80 -8.59
N ALA A 18 -2.58 14.10 -9.10
CA ALA A 18 -3.13 15.45 -9.21
C ALA A 18 -4.04 15.85 -8.02
N SER A 19 -4.29 14.93 -7.08
CA SER A 19 -5.14 15.15 -5.90
C SER A 19 -4.66 16.35 -5.05
N PRO A 20 -5.58 17.18 -4.51
CA PRO A 20 -5.25 18.38 -3.74
C PRO A 20 -4.48 18.05 -2.45
N THR A 21 -3.91 19.08 -1.83
CA THR A 21 -3.08 18.89 -0.64
C THR A 21 -3.81 19.34 0.64
N PRO A 22 -3.91 18.47 1.67
CA PRO A 22 -3.29 17.13 1.77
C PRO A 22 -4.13 15.99 1.16
N ALA A 23 -3.48 15.04 0.48
CA ALA A 23 -4.13 13.82 -0.04
C ALA A 23 -4.08 12.68 0.99
N VAL A 24 -2.96 12.55 1.71
CA VAL A 24 -2.84 11.61 2.84
C VAL A 24 -2.39 12.37 4.08
N VAL A 25 -3.06 12.10 5.20
CA VAL A 25 -2.64 12.55 6.54
C VAL A 25 -2.42 11.31 7.39
N TRP A 26 -1.21 11.11 7.90
CA TRP A 26 -0.89 10.00 8.79
C TRP A 26 -0.60 10.51 10.20
N TYR A 27 -1.23 9.89 11.20
CA TYR A 27 -0.97 10.13 12.62
C TYR A 27 -0.25 8.92 13.23
N GLY A 28 0.94 9.16 13.78
CA GLY A 28 1.78 8.14 14.40
C GLY A 28 1.64 8.03 15.92
N PRO A 29 2.18 6.96 16.53
CA PRO A 29 1.95 6.63 17.93
C PRO A 29 2.55 7.63 18.93
N GLY A 30 3.56 8.42 18.52
CA GLY A 30 4.12 9.51 19.31
C GLY A 30 3.35 10.82 19.20
N GLY A 31 2.24 10.84 18.46
CA GLY A 31 1.49 12.05 18.12
C GLY A 31 2.04 12.80 16.92
N GLU A 32 3.00 12.23 16.19
CA GLU A 32 3.46 12.79 14.92
C GLU A 32 2.32 12.86 13.89
N ARG A 33 2.32 13.94 13.11
CA ARG A 33 1.39 14.15 11.99
C ARG A 33 2.21 14.39 10.73
N THR A 34 1.97 13.59 9.70
CA THR A 34 2.66 13.67 8.42
C THR A 34 1.64 13.84 7.30
N GLU A 35 1.86 14.81 6.43
CA GLU A 35 1.01 15.05 5.26
C GLU A 35 1.76 14.73 3.98
N LEU A 36 1.07 14.10 3.03
CA LEU A 36 1.55 13.90 1.66
C LEU A 36 0.55 14.54 0.69
N SER A 37 1.07 15.23 -0.32
CA SER A 37 0.30 15.57 -1.51
C SER A 37 0.03 14.33 -2.36
N GLY A 38 -0.95 14.40 -3.25
CA GLY A 38 -1.17 13.36 -4.26
C GLY A 38 0.10 13.09 -5.07
N ARG A 39 0.80 14.16 -5.48
CA ARG A 39 2.07 14.06 -6.19
C ARG A 39 3.14 13.31 -5.39
N VAL A 40 3.34 13.65 -4.12
CA VAL A 40 4.35 12.97 -3.31
C VAL A 40 3.97 11.49 -3.16
N LEU A 41 2.70 11.18 -2.89
CA LEU A 41 2.26 9.78 -2.82
C LEU A 41 2.54 9.03 -4.13
N GLU A 42 2.16 9.57 -5.29
CA GLU A 42 2.38 8.94 -6.59
C GLU A 42 3.87 8.71 -6.88
N ASN A 43 4.73 9.70 -6.60
CA ASN A 43 6.18 9.53 -6.70
C ASN A 43 6.68 8.33 -5.87
N TRP A 44 6.18 8.17 -4.63
CA TRP A 44 6.56 7.03 -3.79
C TRP A 44 6.01 5.70 -4.33
N VAL A 45 4.80 5.69 -4.89
CA VAL A 45 4.24 4.53 -5.59
C VAL A 45 5.12 4.15 -6.79
N ALA A 46 5.50 5.11 -7.63
CA ALA A 46 6.34 4.89 -8.80
C ALA A 46 7.73 4.35 -8.42
N LYS A 47 8.41 4.97 -7.45
CA LYS A 47 9.69 4.49 -6.94
C LYS A 47 9.61 3.07 -6.39
N THR A 48 8.51 2.75 -5.71
CA THR A 48 8.30 1.42 -5.14
C THR A 48 8.01 0.38 -6.23
N ALA A 49 7.24 0.74 -7.25
CA ALA A 49 7.02 -0.12 -8.42
C ALA A 49 8.33 -0.43 -9.15
N ASN A 50 9.17 0.58 -9.37
CA ASN A 50 10.51 0.40 -9.93
C ASN A 50 11.39 -0.48 -9.03
N LEU A 51 11.42 -0.26 -7.71
CA LEU A 51 12.16 -1.12 -6.78
C LEU A 51 11.71 -2.58 -6.85
N LEU A 52 10.40 -2.84 -6.87
CA LEU A 52 9.85 -4.19 -6.96
C LEU A 52 10.30 -4.88 -8.26
N VAL A 53 10.26 -4.17 -9.39
CA VAL A 53 10.57 -4.76 -10.71
C VAL A 53 12.07 -4.86 -10.95
N GLU A 54 12.83 -3.78 -10.71
CA GLU A 54 14.24 -3.65 -11.11
C GLU A 54 15.21 -4.32 -10.12
N GLU A 55 14.93 -4.26 -8.81
CA GLU A 55 15.82 -4.82 -7.79
C GLU A 55 15.36 -6.20 -7.30
N LEU A 56 14.04 -6.42 -7.24
CA LEU A 56 13.47 -7.65 -6.67
C LEU A 56 12.94 -8.63 -7.72
N ASP A 57 13.16 -8.34 -9.00
CA ASP A 57 12.73 -9.13 -10.15
C ASP A 57 11.23 -9.53 -10.04
N ALA A 58 10.39 -8.65 -9.49
CA ALA A 58 8.96 -8.90 -9.42
C ALA A 58 8.34 -8.75 -10.81
N ALA A 59 7.56 -9.77 -11.20
CA ALA A 59 6.83 -9.80 -12.45
C ALA A 59 5.32 -9.82 -12.16
N PRO A 60 4.46 -9.52 -13.15
CA PRO A 60 3.03 -9.73 -13.02
C PRO A 60 2.72 -11.17 -12.57
N GLY A 61 1.96 -11.33 -11.50
CA GLY A 61 1.68 -12.62 -10.86
C GLY A 61 2.65 -13.02 -9.73
N SER A 62 3.76 -12.30 -9.52
CA SER A 62 4.62 -12.46 -8.35
C SER A 62 3.84 -12.25 -7.04
N THR A 63 4.26 -12.92 -5.96
CA THR A 63 3.52 -12.90 -4.69
C THR A 63 4.10 -11.92 -3.67
N ILE A 64 3.23 -11.20 -2.98
CA ILE A 64 3.58 -10.27 -1.90
C ILE A 64 2.81 -10.57 -0.62
N ALA A 65 3.50 -10.57 0.52
CA ALA A 65 2.88 -10.61 1.85
C ALA A 65 3.08 -9.26 2.54
N LEU A 66 2.11 -8.35 2.42
CA LEU A 66 2.14 -7.04 3.08
C LEU A 66 1.62 -7.17 4.53
N ARG A 67 2.53 -7.22 5.50
CA ARG A 67 2.28 -7.33 6.95
C ARG A 67 2.63 -6.04 7.68
N ALA A 68 1.95 -4.96 7.31
CA ALA A 68 2.19 -3.63 7.85
C ALA A 68 0.88 -2.96 8.29
N PRO A 69 0.81 -2.35 9.49
CA PRO A 69 -0.32 -1.51 9.90
C PRO A 69 -0.48 -0.27 9.00
N ALA A 70 -1.56 0.48 9.22
CA ALA A 70 -1.80 1.78 8.59
C ALA A 70 -0.60 2.72 8.68
N HIS A 71 0.01 2.97 7.52
CA HIS A 71 1.12 3.89 7.35
C HIS A 71 1.15 4.36 5.89
N TRP A 72 1.56 5.59 5.63
CA TRP A 72 1.62 6.10 4.25
C TRP A 72 2.56 5.25 3.36
N ARG A 73 3.63 4.70 3.92
CA ARG A 73 4.52 3.71 3.26
C ARG A 73 3.83 2.38 2.93
N SER A 74 3.00 1.84 3.82
CA SER A 74 2.29 0.59 3.53
C SER A 74 1.22 0.81 2.47
N LEU A 75 0.58 1.98 2.46
CA LEU A 75 -0.27 2.44 1.35
C LEU A 75 0.52 2.51 0.03
N ALA A 76 1.67 3.20 0.01
CA ALA A 76 2.49 3.32 -1.20
C ALA A 76 2.96 1.94 -1.72
N MET A 77 3.35 1.03 -0.81
CA MET A 77 3.69 -0.35 -1.15
C MET A 77 2.52 -1.12 -1.75
N GLY A 78 1.34 -1.06 -1.10
CA GLY A 78 0.15 -1.76 -1.60
C GLY A 78 -0.29 -1.26 -2.98
N LEU A 79 -0.32 0.06 -3.17
CA LEU A 79 -0.62 0.68 -4.46
C LEU A 79 0.42 0.30 -5.54
N ALA A 80 1.71 0.25 -5.18
CA ALA A 80 2.76 -0.20 -6.10
C ALA A 80 2.64 -1.69 -6.46
N ALA A 81 2.23 -2.53 -5.51
CA ALA A 81 1.95 -3.95 -5.76
C ALA A 81 0.77 -4.13 -6.71
N VAL A 82 -0.30 -3.35 -6.58
CA VAL A 82 -1.40 -3.33 -7.57
C VAL A 82 -0.90 -2.87 -8.93
N ARG A 83 -0.15 -1.77 -8.99
CA ARG A 83 0.37 -1.18 -10.24
C ARG A 83 1.33 -2.11 -11.00
N THR A 84 2.02 -3.00 -10.27
CA THR A 84 2.94 -4.01 -10.84
C THR A 84 2.27 -5.38 -11.03
N GLY A 85 1.01 -5.55 -10.63
CA GLY A 85 0.26 -6.79 -10.82
C GLY A 85 0.66 -7.93 -9.89
N LEU A 86 1.09 -7.62 -8.66
CA LEU A 86 1.46 -8.62 -7.66
C LEU A 86 0.22 -9.20 -6.98
N VAL A 87 0.28 -10.51 -6.70
CA VAL A 87 -0.74 -11.24 -5.95
C VAL A 87 -0.47 -11.09 -4.46
N GLN A 88 -1.34 -10.39 -3.75
CA GLN A 88 -1.24 -10.22 -2.30
C GLN A 88 -1.72 -11.48 -1.57
N LEU A 89 -0.83 -12.12 -0.83
CA LEU A 89 -1.13 -13.30 -0.05
C LEU A 89 -1.86 -12.95 1.26
N PRO A 90 -2.91 -13.71 1.63
CA PRO A 90 -3.61 -13.51 2.88
C PRO A 90 -2.68 -13.78 4.07
N ARG A 91 -2.96 -13.12 5.19
CA ARG A 91 -2.29 -13.36 6.46
C ARG A 91 -2.58 -14.79 6.95
N THR A 92 -1.51 -15.50 7.30
CA THR A 92 -1.56 -16.85 7.86
C THR A 92 -0.74 -16.88 9.15
N ASP A 93 -1.36 -16.47 10.25
CA ASP A 93 -0.76 -16.46 11.60
C ASP A 93 -1.53 -17.37 12.57
N GLY A 94 -0.95 -17.59 13.75
CA GLY A 94 -1.52 -18.42 14.80
C GLY A 94 -1.89 -19.82 14.30
N ALA A 95 -3.17 -20.18 14.42
CA ALA A 95 -3.67 -21.50 14.00
C ALA A 95 -3.52 -21.77 12.50
N ARG A 96 -3.40 -20.73 11.67
CA ARG A 96 -3.24 -20.84 10.20
C ARG A 96 -1.80 -20.79 9.75
N GLU A 97 -0.83 -20.70 10.66
CA GLU A 97 0.59 -20.59 10.29
C GLU A 97 1.09 -21.77 9.45
N ALA A 98 0.51 -22.96 9.62
CA ALA A 98 0.80 -24.14 8.82
C ALA A 98 0.29 -24.05 7.36
N GLU A 99 -0.63 -23.12 7.05
CA GLU A 99 -1.14 -22.84 5.71
C GLU A 99 -0.29 -21.79 4.98
N ALA A 100 0.75 -21.25 5.62
CA ALA A 100 1.59 -20.19 5.07
C ALA A 100 2.28 -20.63 3.77
N VAL A 101 1.91 -19.96 2.68
CA VAL A 101 2.62 -20.08 1.40
C VAL A 101 3.77 -19.06 1.38
N PRO A 102 4.98 -19.45 0.95
CA PRO A 102 6.10 -18.52 0.74
C PRO A 102 5.73 -17.39 -0.23
N ALA A 103 5.98 -16.14 0.18
CA ALA A 103 5.91 -14.99 -0.72
C ALA A 103 7.26 -14.81 -1.44
N GLN A 104 7.26 -14.27 -2.66
CA GLN A 104 8.49 -13.73 -3.24
C GLN A 104 8.95 -12.54 -2.39
N VAL A 105 8.04 -11.62 -2.11
CA VAL A 105 8.33 -10.43 -1.30
C VAL A 105 7.48 -10.44 -0.03
N TRP A 106 8.10 -10.37 1.13
CA TRP A 106 7.43 -10.05 2.39
C TRP A 106 7.72 -8.60 2.75
N VAL A 107 6.72 -7.86 3.25
CA VAL A 107 6.88 -6.46 3.64
C VAL A 107 6.34 -6.22 5.04
N GLY A 108 7.09 -5.52 5.89
CA GLY A 108 6.61 -5.10 7.21
C GLY A 108 7.63 -4.30 8.00
N PHE A 109 7.25 -3.86 9.20
CA PHE A 109 8.17 -3.10 10.07
C PHE A 109 9.06 -4.02 10.92
N GLU A 110 8.63 -5.25 11.18
CA GLU A 110 9.33 -6.25 11.97
C GLU A 110 9.07 -7.62 11.35
N ALA A 111 10.13 -8.33 10.97
CA ALA A 111 10.03 -9.62 10.27
C ALA A 111 9.65 -10.76 11.22
N GLU A 112 8.34 -11.02 11.33
CA GLU A 112 7.79 -12.02 12.23
C GLU A 112 6.84 -13.02 11.52
N GLY A 113 6.71 -14.21 12.10
CA GLY A 113 5.82 -15.27 11.60
C GLY A 113 6.37 -16.07 10.42
N ALA A 114 5.69 -17.17 10.07
CA ALA A 114 6.14 -18.08 9.02
C ALA A 114 6.34 -17.40 7.66
N GLN A 115 5.40 -16.54 7.24
CA GLN A 115 5.51 -15.86 5.94
C GLN A 115 6.75 -14.96 5.84
N ALA A 116 7.20 -14.35 6.94
CA ALA A 116 8.46 -13.60 6.95
C ALA A 116 9.67 -14.52 6.85
N ARG A 117 9.65 -15.65 7.58
CA ARG A 117 10.78 -16.61 7.61
C ARG A 117 10.98 -17.38 6.31
N THR A 118 9.93 -17.55 5.51
CA THR A 118 9.96 -18.35 4.28
C THR A 118 9.94 -17.52 3.01
N ALA A 119 9.82 -16.19 3.10
CA ALA A 119 9.86 -15.32 1.94
C ALA A 119 11.24 -15.32 1.26
N GLN A 120 11.28 -15.08 -0.04
CA GLN A 120 12.55 -14.98 -0.77
C GLN A 120 13.28 -13.68 -0.44
N THR A 121 12.55 -12.58 -0.25
CA THR A 121 13.09 -11.28 0.16
C THR A 121 12.17 -10.59 1.16
N ARG A 122 12.76 -9.96 2.17
CA ARG A 122 12.08 -9.16 3.20
C ARG A 122 12.35 -7.67 2.99
N LEU A 123 11.35 -6.92 2.59
CA LEU A 123 11.38 -5.46 2.55
C LEU A 123 10.97 -4.87 3.90
N LEU A 124 11.94 -4.28 4.59
CA LEU A 124 11.74 -3.72 5.93
C LEU A 124 11.38 -2.23 5.86
N LEU A 125 10.19 -1.89 6.37
CA LEU A 125 9.70 -0.52 6.45
C LEU A 125 10.21 0.17 7.72
N ALA A 126 10.66 1.42 7.60
CA ALA A 126 11.01 2.24 8.76
C ALA A 126 9.77 2.79 9.47
N ARG A 127 9.73 2.72 10.82
CA ARG A 127 8.59 3.17 11.64
C ARG A 127 8.45 4.69 11.65
N GLY A 128 9.57 5.42 11.72
CA GLY A 128 9.55 6.88 11.66
C GLY A 128 9.03 7.38 10.31
N ALA A 129 8.00 8.22 10.31
CA ALA A 129 7.36 8.70 9.08
C ALA A 129 8.33 9.28 8.04
N LEU A 130 9.39 9.98 8.45
CA LEU A 130 10.38 10.57 7.54
C LEU A 130 11.76 9.92 7.61
N ALA A 131 11.86 8.74 8.23
CA ALA A 131 13.13 8.04 8.37
C ALA A 131 13.83 7.80 7.02
N ALA A 132 15.14 8.05 7.01
CA ALA A 132 15.99 7.88 5.84
C ALA A 132 16.42 6.42 5.62
N SER A 133 16.43 5.63 6.69
CA SER A 133 16.80 4.23 6.74
C SER A 133 15.89 3.49 7.71
N TYR A 134 15.91 2.17 7.66
CA TYR A 134 15.28 1.29 8.63
C TYR A 134 15.80 1.57 10.04
N ASP A 135 14.89 1.57 11.00
CA ASP A 135 15.13 1.97 12.40
C ASP A 135 15.02 0.79 13.38
N GLY A 136 15.14 -0.45 12.88
CA GLY A 136 15.15 -1.68 13.67
C GLY A 136 16.53 -2.29 13.85
N ALA A 137 16.55 -3.61 14.05
CA ALA A 137 17.79 -4.37 14.26
C ALA A 137 18.73 -4.26 13.04
N SER A 138 20.03 -4.15 13.30
CA SER A 138 21.10 -4.00 12.31
C SER A 138 22.33 -4.79 12.78
N PRO A 139 23.15 -5.39 11.88
CA PRO A 139 23.00 -5.40 10.41
C PRO A 139 21.76 -6.18 9.96
N LEU A 140 21.29 -5.87 8.75
CA LEU A 140 20.22 -6.63 8.10
C LEU A 140 20.74 -7.99 7.64
N ASP A 141 19.84 -8.98 7.63
CA ASP A 141 20.10 -10.27 7.02
C ASP A 141 20.26 -10.12 5.49
N ALA A 142 20.90 -11.10 4.84
CA ALA A 142 21.23 -11.03 3.42
C ALA A 142 20.00 -10.95 2.49
N ASP A 143 18.88 -11.53 2.91
CA ASP A 143 17.58 -11.52 2.23
C ASP A 143 16.70 -10.34 2.66
N ALA A 144 17.20 -9.41 3.47
CA ALA A 144 16.46 -8.25 3.95
C ALA A 144 16.95 -6.94 3.29
N VAL A 145 16.00 -6.12 2.83
CA VAL A 145 16.24 -4.84 2.17
C VAL A 145 15.67 -3.71 3.02
N ASP A 146 16.49 -2.69 3.27
CA ASP A 146 16.04 -1.42 3.85
C ASP A 146 15.24 -0.65 2.78
N TYR A 147 13.91 -0.73 2.85
CA TYR A 147 13.03 -0.06 1.91
C TYR A 147 13.27 1.45 1.89
N ALA A 148 13.43 2.08 3.07
CA ALA A 148 13.58 3.52 3.15
C ALA A 148 14.87 3.96 2.44
N ALA A 149 15.99 3.27 2.69
CA ALA A 149 17.24 3.60 2.01
C ALA A 149 17.17 3.31 0.51
N ALA A 150 16.68 2.13 0.11
CA ALA A 150 16.71 1.66 -1.28
C ALA A 150 15.79 2.46 -2.21
N VAL A 151 14.53 2.66 -1.83
CA VAL A 151 13.50 3.23 -2.73
C VAL A 151 13.87 4.61 -3.29
N ARG A 152 14.70 5.38 -2.58
CA ARG A 152 15.07 6.75 -2.94
C ARG A 152 15.93 6.85 -4.20
N SER A 153 16.62 5.77 -4.61
CA SER A 153 17.43 5.77 -5.83
C SER A 153 16.62 5.56 -7.11
N PHE A 154 15.36 5.13 -6.99
CA PHE A 154 14.51 4.81 -8.15
C PHE A 154 13.81 6.06 -8.72
N ALA A 155 13.34 5.96 -9.96
CA ALA A 155 12.71 7.06 -10.68
C ALA A 155 11.35 7.46 -10.08
N ASP A 156 11.00 8.74 -10.16
CA ASP A 156 9.68 9.30 -9.77
C ASP A 156 8.57 9.01 -10.79
N SER A 157 8.83 8.18 -11.79
CA SER A 157 7.88 7.74 -12.81
C SER A 157 8.02 6.24 -13.00
N TYR A 158 6.90 5.57 -13.22
CA TYR A 158 6.85 4.15 -13.55
C TYR A 158 6.17 4.01 -14.91
N ASP A 159 6.81 3.30 -15.83
CA ASP A 159 6.34 3.05 -17.19
C ASP A 159 6.62 1.58 -17.52
N PRO A 160 5.64 0.67 -17.35
CA PRO A 160 5.86 -0.76 -17.59
C PRO A 160 6.03 -1.04 -19.07
N PHE A 161 6.95 -1.95 -19.41
CA PHE A 161 7.23 -2.32 -20.80
C PHE A 161 6.02 -2.90 -21.53
N ASP A 162 5.25 -3.74 -20.83
CA ASP A 162 4.04 -4.38 -21.36
C ASP A 162 2.82 -3.99 -20.51
N PRO A 163 1.67 -3.71 -21.13
CA PRO A 163 0.44 -3.46 -20.40
C PRO A 163 0.00 -4.72 -19.63
N LEU A 164 -0.48 -4.54 -18.40
CA LEU A 164 -1.01 -5.66 -17.60
C LEU A 164 -2.37 -6.13 -18.13
N ASP A 165 -2.61 -7.44 -18.02
CA ASP A 165 -3.91 -8.04 -18.29
C ASP A 165 -4.91 -7.61 -17.19
N PRO A 166 -6.07 -7.01 -17.54
CA PRO A 166 -7.13 -6.72 -16.56
C PRO A 166 -7.64 -7.95 -15.79
N GLU A 167 -7.48 -9.16 -16.33
CA GLU A 167 -7.87 -10.40 -15.66
C GLU A 167 -6.78 -10.96 -14.72
N LEU A 168 -5.63 -10.27 -14.61
CA LEU A 168 -4.56 -10.65 -13.68
C LEU A 168 -5.08 -10.64 -12.23
N PRO A 169 -4.89 -11.73 -11.46
CA PRO A 169 -5.33 -11.77 -10.07
C PRO A 169 -4.46 -10.89 -9.19
N LEU A 170 -5.07 -10.15 -8.27
CA LEU A 170 -4.41 -9.42 -7.18
C LEU A 170 -4.53 -10.16 -5.84
N GLU A 171 -5.41 -11.17 -5.77
CA GLU A 171 -5.59 -12.06 -4.62
C GLU A 171 -5.62 -13.52 -5.10
N PRO A 172 -5.21 -14.48 -4.25
CA PRO A 172 -5.26 -15.89 -4.63
C PRO A 172 -6.70 -16.43 -4.68
N GLY A 173 -6.93 -17.38 -5.58
CA GLY A 173 -8.19 -18.12 -5.70
C GLY A 173 -9.15 -17.53 -6.74
N GLU A 174 -10.10 -18.35 -7.20
CA GLU A 174 -11.03 -17.99 -8.30
C GLU A 174 -11.98 -16.83 -7.95
N ALA A 175 -12.21 -16.58 -6.67
CA ALA A 175 -13.04 -15.47 -6.18
C ALA A 175 -12.22 -14.24 -5.75
N GLY A 176 -10.89 -14.27 -5.95
CA GLY A 176 -10.00 -13.15 -5.64
C GLY A 176 -10.24 -11.96 -6.58
N LEU A 177 -9.90 -10.77 -6.11
CA LEU A 177 -10.02 -9.56 -6.91
C LEU A 177 -9.02 -9.58 -8.09
N SER A 178 -9.49 -9.35 -9.32
CA SER A 178 -8.63 -9.10 -10.47
C SER A 178 -8.28 -7.62 -10.60
N LEU A 179 -7.26 -7.28 -11.39
CA LEU A 179 -6.87 -5.89 -11.65
C LEU A 179 -8.02 -5.06 -12.23
N GLY A 180 -8.80 -5.62 -13.15
CA GLY A 180 -9.98 -4.98 -13.73
C GLY A 180 -11.10 -4.77 -12.73
N ALA A 181 -11.36 -5.75 -11.86
CA ALA A 181 -12.35 -5.62 -10.78
C ALA A 181 -11.91 -4.63 -9.69
N TRP A 182 -10.60 -4.55 -9.43
CA TRP A 182 -10.01 -3.54 -8.57
C TRP A 182 -10.24 -2.13 -9.10
N LEU A 183 -10.04 -1.93 -10.41
CA LEU A 183 -10.30 -0.64 -11.06
C LEU A 183 -11.78 -0.25 -10.99
N ASP A 184 -12.71 -1.18 -11.24
CA ASP A 184 -14.15 -0.92 -11.09
C ASP A 184 -14.47 -0.44 -9.68
N ARG A 185 -13.97 -1.17 -8.68
CA ARG A 185 -14.20 -0.87 -7.28
C ARG A 185 -13.66 0.52 -6.93
N ALA A 186 -12.47 0.87 -7.40
CA ALA A 186 -11.90 2.20 -7.21
C ALA A 186 -12.80 3.29 -7.82
N GLN A 187 -13.31 3.09 -9.04
CA GLN A 187 -14.21 4.03 -9.69
C GLN A 187 -15.56 4.15 -8.97
N GLU A 188 -16.10 3.07 -8.42
CA GLU A 188 -17.35 3.07 -7.65
C GLU A 188 -17.21 3.72 -6.26
N ALA A 189 -16.02 3.61 -5.67
CA ALA A 189 -15.69 4.21 -4.38
C ALA A 189 -15.52 5.74 -4.45
N GLY A 190 -15.10 6.27 -5.60
CA GLY A 190 -15.10 7.70 -5.87
C GLY A 190 -16.51 8.27 -5.93
N GLN A 191 -16.94 8.97 -4.87
CA GLN A 191 -18.22 9.71 -4.84
C GLN A 191 -18.08 11.17 -4.36
N GLY A 192 -16.87 11.75 -4.49
CA GLY A 192 -16.57 13.17 -4.24
C GLY A 192 -16.50 13.62 -2.77
N GLY A 193 -15.47 14.41 -2.44
CA GLY A 193 -15.47 15.32 -1.27
C GLY A 193 -15.41 14.70 0.13
N VAL A 194 -15.03 13.42 0.26
CA VAL A 194 -15.00 12.72 1.56
C VAL A 194 -13.59 12.74 2.16
N VAL A 195 -13.51 12.98 3.47
CA VAL A 195 -12.33 12.67 4.28
C VAL A 195 -12.58 11.33 4.98
N LEU A 196 -11.83 10.30 4.62
CA LEU A 196 -11.99 8.96 5.19
C LEU A 196 -11.04 8.77 6.37
N GLY A 197 -11.59 8.55 7.57
CA GLY A 197 -10.84 8.14 8.74
C GLY A 197 -10.62 6.64 8.75
N ALA A 198 -9.50 6.17 8.23
CA ALA A 198 -9.12 4.76 8.28
C ALA A 198 -8.31 4.46 9.55
N VAL A 199 -8.95 3.80 10.50
CA VAL A 199 -8.27 3.10 11.60
C VAL A 199 -7.97 1.69 11.10
N ALA A 200 -6.80 1.48 10.53
CA ALA A 200 -6.43 0.15 10.06
C ALA A 200 -5.69 -0.60 11.18
N ASP A 201 -6.48 -1.25 12.04
CA ASP A 201 -6.08 -2.53 12.62
C ASP A 201 -5.98 -3.63 11.54
N ARG A 202 -6.55 -3.36 10.35
CA ARG A 202 -6.42 -4.18 9.14
C ARG A 202 -5.20 -3.81 8.29
N GLU A 203 -4.70 -4.81 7.57
CA GLU A 203 -3.71 -4.60 6.50
C GLU A 203 -4.38 -3.94 5.29
N ALA A 204 -3.59 -3.24 4.48
CA ALA A 204 -4.06 -2.71 3.20
C ALA A 204 -4.21 -3.86 2.19
N ASP A 205 -5.35 -4.56 2.23
CA ASP A 205 -5.71 -5.56 1.23
C ASP A 205 -6.11 -4.90 -0.12
N PRO A 206 -6.14 -5.66 -1.23
CA PRO A 206 -6.44 -5.09 -2.54
C PRO A 206 -7.80 -4.38 -2.62
N GLY A 207 -8.84 -4.89 -1.94
CA GLY A 207 -10.16 -4.25 -1.92
C GLY A 207 -10.15 -2.88 -1.23
N LEU A 208 -9.48 -2.79 -0.08
CA LEU A 208 -9.32 -1.54 0.66
C LEU A 208 -8.44 -0.54 -0.10
N LEU A 209 -7.39 -1.03 -0.77
CA LEU A 209 -6.54 -0.22 -1.66
C LEU A 209 -7.33 0.36 -2.83
N ALA A 210 -8.29 -0.39 -3.40
CA ALA A 210 -9.18 0.12 -4.44
C ALA A 210 -10.03 1.28 -3.91
N ASP A 211 -10.67 1.10 -2.75
CA ASP A 211 -11.50 2.12 -2.13
C ASP A 211 -10.72 3.41 -1.86
N TRP A 212 -9.49 3.27 -1.34
CA TRP A 212 -8.59 4.40 -1.08
C TRP A 212 -8.11 5.06 -2.37
N ALA A 213 -7.75 4.29 -3.40
CA ALA A 213 -7.33 4.85 -4.69
C ALA A 213 -8.47 5.66 -5.33
N GLY A 214 -9.70 5.14 -5.29
CA GLY A 214 -10.91 5.84 -5.73
C GLY A 214 -11.14 7.15 -5.01
N LEU A 215 -11.11 7.12 -3.67
CA LEU A 215 -11.23 8.32 -2.84
C LEU A 215 -10.20 9.40 -3.22
N LEU A 216 -8.93 9.00 -3.37
CA LEU A 216 -7.83 9.91 -3.67
C LEU A 216 -7.94 10.50 -5.08
N ALA A 217 -8.36 9.70 -6.06
CA ALA A 217 -8.58 10.13 -7.44
C ALA A 217 -9.75 11.14 -7.55
N ASP A 218 -10.75 11.02 -6.68
CA ASP A 218 -11.86 11.98 -6.56
C ASP A 218 -11.52 13.25 -5.77
N GLY A 219 -10.26 13.40 -5.36
CA GLY A 219 -9.76 14.56 -4.62
C GLY A 219 -10.08 14.53 -3.12
N GLY A 220 -10.46 13.38 -2.59
CA GLY A 220 -10.64 13.17 -1.14
C GLY A 220 -9.30 13.07 -0.40
N THR A 221 -9.37 13.17 0.93
CA THR A 221 -8.20 13.03 1.82
C THR A 221 -8.33 11.74 2.62
N LEU A 222 -7.28 10.91 2.61
CA LEU A 222 -7.19 9.71 3.42
C LEU A 222 -6.48 10.03 4.75
N VAL A 223 -7.17 9.83 5.87
CA VAL A 223 -6.61 9.99 7.22
C VAL A 223 -6.29 8.61 7.79
N LEU A 224 -5.00 8.30 7.87
CA LEU A 224 -4.47 7.05 8.40
C LEU A 224 -4.07 7.21 9.87
N LEU A 225 -4.65 6.39 10.74
CA LEU A 225 -4.37 6.42 12.18
C LEU A 225 -3.58 5.18 12.60
N HIS A 226 -2.39 5.37 13.16
CA HIS A 226 -1.59 4.25 13.65
C HIS A 226 -2.35 3.48 14.76
N PRO A 227 -2.34 2.12 14.75
CA PRO A 227 -3.19 1.32 15.64
C PRO A 227 -2.92 1.50 17.15
N ARG A 228 -1.68 1.87 17.51
CA ARG A 228 -1.30 2.20 18.90
C ARG A 228 -1.81 3.55 19.41
N LEU A 229 -2.50 4.36 18.60
CA LEU A 229 -3.09 5.61 19.08
C LEU A 229 -4.21 5.35 20.09
N GLY A 230 -4.13 6.03 21.25
CA GLY A 230 -5.19 6.00 22.24
C GLY A 230 -6.51 6.53 21.67
N GLN A 231 -7.64 6.07 22.21
CA GLN A 231 -8.98 6.47 21.72
C GLN A 231 -9.15 8.00 21.65
N GLN A 232 -8.75 8.72 22.70
CA GLN A 232 -8.84 10.19 22.72
C GLN A 232 -7.97 10.85 21.65
N GLN A 233 -6.80 10.28 21.32
CA GLN A 233 -5.95 10.81 20.25
C GLN A 233 -6.58 10.57 18.88
N ARG A 234 -7.20 9.41 18.66
CA ARG A 234 -7.94 9.09 17.43
C ARG A 234 -9.13 10.02 17.22
N GLU A 235 -9.96 10.21 18.24
CA GLU A 235 -11.11 11.13 18.19
C GLU A 235 -10.67 12.56 17.87
N ARG A 236 -9.58 13.03 18.49
CA ARG A 236 -9.00 14.35 18.20
C ARG A 236 -8.49 14.47 16.76
N ALA A 237 -7.79 13.44 16.27
CA ALA A 237 -7.27 13.43 14.90
C ALA A 237 -8.42 13.49 13.87
N LEU A 238 -9.46 12.66 14.06
CA LEU A 238 -10.63 12.66 13.18
C LEU A 238 -11.37 14.00 13.20
N ALA A 239 -11.60 14.56 14.40
CA ALA A 239 -12.22 15.88 14.54
C ALA A 239 -11.38 17.00 13.91
N GLN A 240 -10.05 16.92 13.99
CA GLN A 240 -9.14 17.91 13.38
C GLN A 240 -9.23 17.89 11.85
N GLU A 241 -9.36 16.71 11.25
CA GLU A 241 -9.39 16.54 9.80
C GLU A 241 -10.82 16.57 9.22
N GLY A 242 -11.86 16.73 10.06
CA GLY A 242 -13.26 16.66 9.63
C GLY A 242 -13.64 15.29 9.08
N ALA A 243 -12.96 14.24 9.53
CA ALA A 243 -13.12 12.87 9.05
C ALA A 243 -14.16 12.11 9.89
N ASP A 244 -15.07 11.41 9.23
CA ASP A 244 -16.00 10.50 9.90
C ASP A 244 -15.38 9.10 10.04
N HIS A 245 -15.72 8.41 11.13
CA HIS A 245 -15.33 7.02 11.36
C HIS A 245 -16.13 6.11 10.42
N SER A 246 -15.63 5.94 9.20
CA SER A 246 -16.24 5.08 8.19
C SER A 246 -15.43 3.79 8.12
N GLY A 247 -15.93 2.75 8.78
CA GLY A 247 -15.33 1.41 8.79
C GLY A 247 -15.50 0.65 7.47
N ARG A 248 -15.15 1.28 6.34
CA ARG A 248 -15.01 0.56 5.07
C ARG A 248 -13.66 -0.15 5.01
#